data_AF-X1DUU9-F1
#
_entry.id   AF-X1DUU9-F1
#
_cell.length_a   1.000
_cell.length_b   1.000
_cell.length_c   1.000
_cell.angle_alpha   90.00
_cell.angle_beta   90.00
_cell.angle_gamma   90.00
#
_symmetry.space_group_name_H-M   'P 1'
#
loop_
_entity.id
_entity.type
_entity.pdbx_description
1 polymer ?
#
loop_
_entity_poly.entity_id
_entity_poly.type
_entity_poly.pdbx_seq_one_letter_code
_entity_poly.pdbx_strand_id
1 'polypeptide(L)'
;CPLKGKCISGEGSFRTVSHYDSPCYWKARSWYDSGYGKVMQKLRGTILEGIMGQAKTYHGMSRARFRGLKKVEMQFLLTATALNLKKIVRMLDIEEINSRLSRKFTDIAQILNDIFRNFVKKLAIEVP
;
A
#
# COMPACT_ATOMS: atom_id res chain seq x y z
N CYS A 1 -11.32 31.95 -31.64
CA CYS A 1 -10.37 31.16 -32.46
C CYS A 1 -10.98 30.95 -33.85
N PRO A 2 -10.30 31.32 -34.95
CA PRO A 2 -10.80 31.17 -36.32
C PRO A 2 -11.12 29.71 -36.74
N LEU A 3 -10.51 28.72 -36.08
CA LEU A 3 -10.72 27.30 -36.38
C LEU A 3 -11.86 26.65 -35.57
N LYS A 4 -12.68 27.44 -34.85
CA LYS A 4 -13.71 26.94 -33.93
C LYS A 4 -14.65 25.91 -34.58
N GLY A 5 -15.14 26.18 -35.80
CA GLY A 5 -16.05 25.28 -36.52
C GLY A 5 -15.43 23.96 -36.97
N LYS A 6 -14.09 23.83 -36.99
CA LYS A 6 -13.38 22.56 -37.25
C LYS A 6 -13.08 21.80 -35.96
N CYS A 7 -12.93 22.51 -34.84
CA CYS A 7 -12.53 21.93 -33.55
C CYS A 7 -13.72 21.48 -32.69
N ILE A 8 -14.90 22.08 -32.89
CA ILE A 8 -16.11 21.79 -32.12
C ILE A 8 -17.19 21.30 -33.10
N SER A 9 -17.53 20.02 -32.98
CA SER A 9 -18.64 19.40 -33.70
C SER A 9 -19.93 19.57 -32.88
N GLY A 10 -20.86 20.42 -33.33
CA GLY A 10 -22.18 20.61 -32.73
C GLY A 10 -22.52 22.07 -32.35
N GLU A 11 -23.72 22.29 -31.81
CA GLU A 11 -24.23 23.60 -31.39
C GLU A 11 -23.61 24.14 -30.09
N GLY A 12 -22.86 23.31 -29.36
CA GLY A 12 -22.23 23.66 -28.09
C GLY A 12 -20.99 24.56 -28.22
N SER A 13 -20.60 25.19 -27.11
CA SER A 13 -19.35 25.96 -26.99
C SER A 13 -18.12 25.10 -26.66
N PHE A 14 -18.30 23.78 -26.52
CA PHE A 14 -17.28 22.84 -26.08
C PHE A 14 -17.23 21.59 -26.98
N ARG A 15 -16.04 20.99 -27.08
CA ARG A 15 -15.84 19.72 -27.79
C ARG A 15 -16.26 18.56 -26.89
N THR A 16 -17.29 17.81 -27.28
CA THR A 16 -17.62 16.54 -26.65
C THR A 16 -16.71 15.45 -27.21
N VAL A 17 -15.89 14.85 -26.37
CA VAL A 17 -15.10 13.65 -26.72
C VAL A 17 -15.83 12.45 -26.15
N SER A 18 -16.48 11.66 -27.01
CA SER A 18 -17.05 10.37 -26.60
C SER A 18 -15.93 9.33 -26.49
N HIS A 19 -16.04 8.48 -25.47
CA HIS A 19 -15.20 7.31 -25.34
C HIS A 19 -15.68 6.21 -26.29
N TYR A 20 -14.75 5.44 -26.87
CA TYR A 20 -15.08 4.24 -27.64
C TYR A 20 -15.24 3.06 -26.69
N ASP A 21 -16.47 2.61 -26.47
CA ASP A 21 -16.81 1.51 -25.56
C ASP A 21 -16.42 0.14 -26.15
N SER A 22 -15.12 -0.06 -26.33
CA SER A 22 -14.51 -1.30 -26.79
C SER A 22 -14.82 -2.47 -25.84
N PRO A 23 -14.73 -3.73 -26.32
CA PRO A 23 -14.81 -4.90 -25.44
C PRO A 23 -13.85 -4.84 -24.24
N CYS A 24 -12.67 -4.23 -24.42
CA CYS A 24 -11.70 -4.03 -23.35
C CYS A 24 -12.22 -3.12 -22.24
N TYR A 25 -12.99 -2.08 -22.58
CA TYR A 25 -13.59 -1.19 -21.61
C TYR A 25 -14.61 -1.91 -20.74
N TRP A 26 -15.54 -2.66 -21.36
CA TRP A 26 -16.54 -3.43 -20.62
C TRP A 26 -15.90 -4.49 -19.71
N LYS A 27 -14.82 -5.13 -20.17
CA LYS A 27 -14.05 -6.08 -19.35
C LYS A 27 -13.39 -5.40 -18.15
N ALA A 28 -12.80 -4.22 -18.32
CA ALA A 28 -12.24 -3.46 -17.21
C ALA A 28 -13.34 -3.01 -16.24
N ARG A 29 -14.50 -2.60 -16.78
CA ARG A 29 -15.64 -2.15 -15.99
C ARG A 29 -16.25 -3.26 -15.15
N SER A 30 -16.45 -4.46 -15.72
CA SER A 30 -16.96 -5.61 -14.97
C SER A 30 -16.01 -6.03 -13.85
N TRP A 31 -14.70 -5.97 -14.08
CA TRP A 31 -13.68 -6.15 -13.04
C TRP A 31 -13.79 -5.09 -11.94
N TYR A 32 -13.94 -3.83 -12.31
CA TYR A 32 -14.05 -2.72 -11.36
C TYR A 32 -15.31 -2.82 -10.49
N ASP A 33 -16.43 -3.23 -11.08
CA ASP A 33 -17.72 -3.34 -10.41
C ASP A 33 -17.84 -4.61 -9.54
N SER A 34 -16.93 -5.59 -9.72
CA SER A 34 -16.83 -6.77 -8.88
C SER A 34 -16.52 -6.43 -7.42
N GLY A 35 -16.92 -7.30 -6.48
CA GLY A 35 -16.62 -7.11 -5.06
C GLY A 35 -15.11 -6.98 -4.79
N TYR A 36 -14.30 -7.81 -5.45
CA TYR A 36 -12.84 -7.74 -5.39
C TYR A 36 -12.30 -6.41 -5.93
N GLY A 37 -12.79 -5.97 -7.10
CA GLY A 37 -12.40 -4.70 -7.71
C GLY A 37 -12.65 -3.50 -6.80
N LYS A 38 -13.81 -3.46 -6.14
CA LYS A 38 -14.15 -2.40 -5.17
C LYS A 38 -13.20 -2.37 -3.96
N VAL A 39 -12.82 -3.54 -3.43
CA VAL A 39 -11.84 -3.63 -2.33
C VAL A 39 -10.48 -3.12 -2.79
N MET A 40 -9.99 -3.59 -3.94
CA MET A 40 -8.70 -3.17 -4.49
C MET A 40 -8.67 -1.66 -4.79
N GLN A 41 -9.78 -1.10 -5.25
CA GLN A 41 -9.90 0.33 -5.50
C GLN A 41 -9.83 1.16 -4.22
N LYS A 42 -10.47 0.70 -3.14
CA LYS A 42 -10.35 1.34 -1.81
C LYS A 42 -8.90 1.29 -1.30
N LEU A 43 -8.25 0.13 -1.44
CA LEU A 43 -6.84 -0.03 -1.06
C LEU A 43 -5.91 0.85 -1.91
N ARG A 44 -6.19 1.02 -3.20
CA ARG A 44 -5.43 1.91 -4.09
C ARG A 44 -5.45 3.36 -3.58
N GLY A 45 -6.62 3.86 -3.22
CA GLY A 45 -6.78 5.23 -2.69
C GLY A 45 -5.92 5.46 -1.45
N THR A 46 -5.89 4.52 -0.52
CA THR A 46 -5.10 4.68 0.71
C THR A 46 -3.60 4.43 0.50
N ILE A 47 -3.25 3.34 -0.18
CA ILE A 47 -1.87 2.84 -0.25
C ILE A 47 -1.13 3.50 -1.42
N LEU A 48 -1.66 3.37 -2.64
CA LEU A 48 -0.95 3.77 -3.84
C LEU A 48 -0.90 5.29 -3.98
N GLU A 49 -1.98 6.01 -3.71
CA GLU A 49 -1.97 7.48 -3.75
C GLU A 49 -1.09 8.06 -2.65
N GLY A 50 -1.06 7.42 -1.47
CA GLY A 50 -0.13 7.78 -0.39
C GLY A 50 1.35 7.61 -0.79
N ILE A 51 1.71 6.47 -1.39
CA ILE A 51 3.08 6.22 -1.89
C ILE A 51 3.45 7.23 -2.99
N MET A 52 2.54 7.49 -3.93
CA MET A 52 2.77 8.48 -4.99
C MET A 52 2.92 9.89 -4.44
N GLY A 53 2.15 10.25 -3.41
CA GLY A 53 2.29 11.51 -2.68
C GLY A 53 3.66 11.63 -2.03
N GLN A 54 4.12 10.59 -1.32
CA GLN A 54 5.45 10.56 -0.71
C GLN A 54 6.56 10.66 -1.76
N ALA A 55 6.43 9.95 -2.88
CA ALA A 55 7.39 10.01 -3.97
C ALA A 55 7.51 11.43 -4.55
N LYS A 56 6.38 12.13 -4.73
CA LYS A 56 6.37 13.52 -5.22
C LYS A 56 6.95 14.51 -4.21
N THR A 57 6.54 14.41 -2.95
CA THR A 57 6.89 15.38 -1.89
C THR A 57 8.31 15.19 -1.39
N TYR A 58 8.71 13.95 -1.10
CA TYR A 58 9.98 13.66 -0.40
C TYR A 58 11.08 13.11 -1.32
N HIS A 59 10.72 12.61 -2.51
CA HIS A 59 11.68 11.99 -3.43
C HIS A 59 11.80 12.70 -4.79
N GLY A 60 11.29 13.93 -4.88
CA GLY A 60 11.50 14.77 -6.07
C GLY A 60 10.83 14.25 -7.34
N MET A 61 9.81 13.39 -7.21
CA MET A 61 9.06 12.84 -8.35
C MET A 61 7.91 13.76 -8.80
N SER A 62 7.82 14.98 -8.25
CA SER A 62 6.86 16.00 -8.70
C SER A 62 7.17 16.50 -10.12
N ARG A 63 8.44 16.39 -10.55
CA ARG A 63 8.90 16.76 -11.88
C ARG A 63 9.94 15.74 -12.39
N ALA A 64 9.97 15.56 -13.71
CA ALA A 64 11.10 14.92 -14.36
C ALA A 64 12.32 15.86 -14.25
N ARG A 65 13.31 15.48 -13.44
CA ARG A 65 14.51 16.31 -13.20
C ARG A 65 15.51 16.20 -14.34
N PHE A 66 15.48 15.10 -15.07
CA PHE A 66 16.33 14.86 -16.22
C PHE A 66 15.55 14.98 -17.53
N ARG A 67 16.28 15.24 -18.62
CA ARG A 67 15.73 15.23 -19.99
C ARG A 67 16.04 13.91 -20.68
N GLY A 68 15.09 13.42 -21.47
CA GLY A 68 15.17 12.17 -22.21
C GLY A 68 14.65 10.96 -21.44
N LEU A 69 13.96 10.04 -22.15
CA LEU A 69 13.22 8.92 -21.55
C LEU A 69 14.10 8.06 -20.63
N LYS A 70 15.28 7.62 -21.10
CA LYS A 70 16.18 6.77 -20.33
C LYS A 70 16.60 7.38 -18.99
N LYS A 71 16.84 8.69 -18.94
CA LYS A 71 17.27 9.36 -17.71
C LYS A 71 16.12 9.56 -16.73
N VAL A 72 14.92 9.84 -17.24
CA VAL A 72 13.71 9.90 -16.41
C VAL A 72 13.38 8.52 -15.87
N GLU A 73 13.48 7.48 -16.69
CA GLU A 73 13.29 6.09 -16.26
C GLU A 73 14.21 5.74 -15.09
N MET A 74 15.52 6.05 -15.19
CA MET A 74 16.46 5.85 -14.08
C MET A 74 16.02 6.61 -12.81
N GLN A 75 15.55 7.86 -12.91
CA GLN A 75 15.03 8.61 -11.75
C GLN A 75 13.87 7.88 -11.08
N PHE A 76 12.91 7.37 -11.87
CA PHE A 76 11.75 6.65 -11.35
C PHE A 76 12.15 5.32 -10.71
N LEU A 77 13.01 4.55 -11.36
CA LEU A 77 13.50 3.26 -10.84
C LEU A 77 14.24 3.44 -9.51
N LEU A 78 15.18 4.40 -9.44
CA LEU A 78 15.91 4.68 -8.20
C LEU A 78 14.97 5.14 -7.07
N THR A 79 13.97 5.97 -7.39
CA THR A 79 12.97 6.42 -6.41
C THR A 79 12.13 5.26 -5.90
N ALA A 80 11.66 4.38 -6.80
CA ALA A 80 10.92 3.19 -6.44
C ALA A 80 11.75 2.24 -5.57
N THR A 81 13.02 2.02 -5.91
CA THR A 81 13.95 1.22 -5.09
C THR A 81 14.09 1.81 -3.69
N ALA A 82 14.28 3.12 -3.55
CA ALA A 82 14.39 3.76 -2.24
C ALA A 82 13.11 3.59 -1.40
N LEU A 83 11.93 3.73 -2.02
CA LEU A 83 10.64 3.51 -1.33
C LEU A 83 10.44 2.04 -0.92
N ASN A 84 10.83 1.10 -1.78
CA ASN A 84 10.78 -0.33 -1.47
C ASN A 84 11.73 -0.69 -0.31
N LEU A 85 12.94 -0.14 -0.30
CA LEU A 85 13.88 -0.33 0.81
C LEU A 85 13.32 0.22 2.13
N LYS A 86 12.73 1.44 2.11
CA LYS A 86 12.04 1.99 3.30
C LYS A 86 10.92 1.08 3.79
N LYS A 87 10.18 0.45 2.88
CA LYS A 87 9.10 -0.48 3.22
C LYS A 87 9.65 -1.76 3.86
N ILE A 88 10.72 -2.33 3.31
CA ILE A 88 11.38 -3.53 3.86
C ILE A 88 11.90 -3.27 5.27
N VAL A 89 12.61 -2.16 5.49
CA VAL A 89 13.12 -1.80 6.83
C VAL A 89 12.00 -1.72 7.85
N ARG A 90 10.88 -1.04 7.52
CA ARG A 90 9.71 -0.99 8.42
C ARG A 90 9.10 -2.36 8.69
N MET A 91 9.11 -3.28 7.72
CA MET A 91 8.60 -4.64 7.92
C MET A 91 9.48 -5.41 8.90
N LEU A 92 10.81 -5.30 8.76
CA LEU A 92 11.77 -5.92 9.67
C LEU A 92 11.64 -5.37 11.10
N ASP A 93 11.46 -4.06 11.27
CA ASP A 93 11.25 -3.44 12.58
C ASP A 93 9.97 -3.98 13.26
N ILE A 94 8.89 -4.15 12.48
CA ILE A 94 7.62 -4.71 12.99
C ILE A 94 7.80 -6.18 13.37
N GLU A 95 8.49 -6.97 12.57
CA GLU A 95 8.81 -8.37 12.88
C GLU A 95 9.64 -8.46 14.16
N GLU A 96 10.62 -7.57 14.34
CA GLU A 96 11.42 -7.51 15.56
C GLU A 96 10.54 -7.18 16.79
N ILE A 97 9.67 -6.18 16.68
CA ILE A 97 8.74 -5.80 17.76
C ILE A 97 7.82 -6.99 18.12
N ASN A 98 7.26 -7.67 17.12
CA ASN A 98 6.40 -8.83 17.32
C ASN A 98 7.16 -9.98 18.00
N SER A 99 8.41 -10.23 17.61
CA SER A 99 9.27 -11.24 18.24
C SER A 99 9.57 -10.91 19.71
N ARG A 100 9.80 -9.63 20.03
CA ARG A 100 10.04 -9.15 21.40
C ARG A 100 8.78 -9.31 22.25
N LEU A 101 7.63 -8.94 21.69
CA LEU A 101 6.34 -9.08 22.37
C LEU A 101 6.02 -10.54 22.67
N SER A 102 6.19 -11.43 21.68
CA SER A 102 5.97 -12.87 21.82
C SER A 102 6.85 -13.48 22.91
N ARG A 103 8.15 -13.13 22.96
CA ARG A 103 9.06 -13.59 24.03
C ARG A 103 8.60 -13.14 25.42
N LYS A 104 8.19 -11.88 25.58
CA LYS A 104 7.66 -11.42 26.87
C LYS A 104 6.42 -12.20 27.31
N PHE A 105 5.53 -12.54 26.38
CA PHE A 105 4.37 -13.36 26.69
C PHE A 105 4.77 -14.78 27.12
N THR A 106 5.73 -15.41 26.43
CA THR A 106 6.21 -16.74 26.82
C THR A 106 6.88 -16.72 28.19
N ASP A 107 7.66 -15.68 28.50
CA ASP A 107 8.32 -15.54 29.81
C ASP A 107 7.28 -15.42 30.94
N ILE A 108 6.22 -14.62 30.75
CA ILE A 108 5.12 -14.50 31.72
C ILE A 108 4.40 -15.83 31.90
N ALA A 109 4.09 -16.52 30.79
CA ALA A 109 3.42 -17.82 30.85
C ALA A 109 4.28 -18.86 31.59
N GLN A 110 5.59 -18.84 31.37
CA GLN A 110 6.56 -19.70 32.07
C GLN A 110 6.53 -19.41 33.58
N ILE A 111 6.61 -18.13 33.98
CA ILE A 111 6.54 -17.72 35.39
C ILE A 111 5.24 -18.18 36.04
N LEU A 112 4.10 -17.99 35.37
CA LEU A 112 2.81 -18.46 35.89
C LEU A 112 2.77 -19.99 36.06
N ASN A 113 3.32 -20.72 35.09
CA ASN A 113 3.40 -22.17 35.15
C ASN A 113 4.30 -22.63 36.31
N ASP A 114 5.43 -21.95 36.53
CA ASP A 114 6.35 -22.23 37.64
C ASP A 114 5.70 -21.93 39.00
N ILE A 115 4.99 -20.80 39.13
CA ILE A 115 4.20 -20.46 40.34
C ILE A 115 3.16 -21.54 40.61
N PHE A 116 2.38 -21.92 39.59
CA PHE A 116 1.36 -22.95 39.72
C PHE A 116 1.97 -24.31 40.11
N ARG A 117 3.06 -24.72 39.47
CA ARG A 117 3.76 -25.96 39.78
C ARG A 117 4.30 -25.99 41.19
N ASN A 118 4.86 -24.88 41.66
CA ASN A 118 5.33 -24.74 43.04
C ASN A 118 4.19 -24.78 44.05
N PHE A 119 3.05 -24.15 43.73
CA PHE A 119 1.85 -24.21 44.56
C PHE A 119 1.31 -25.65 44.68
N VAL A 120 1.17 -26.37 43.58
CA VAL A 120 0.73 -27.78 43.57
C VAL A 120 1.69 -28.67 44.36
N LYS A 121 3.02 -28.50 44.18
CA LYS A 121 4.02 -29.24 44.97
C LYS A 121 3.88 -28.97 46.46
N LYS A 122 3.65 -27.72 46.86
CA LYS A 122 3.49 -27.35 48.26
C LYS A 122 2.24 -28.00 48.88
N LEU A 123 1.11 -27.98 48.16
CA LEU A 123 -0.12 -28.67 48.58
C LEU A 123 0.09 -30.18 48.72
N ALA A 124 0.83 -30.82 47.82
CA ALA A 124 1.08 -32.26 47.86
C ALA A 124 1.97 -32.72 49.03
N ILE A 125 2.74 -31.81 49.65
CA ILE A 125 3.61 -32.10 50.81
C ILE A 125 2.88 -31.86 52.14
N GLU A 126 1.84 -31.01 52.15
CA GLU A 126 1.06 -30.64 53.34
C GLU A 126 -0.18 -31.53 53.57
N VAL A 127 -0.45 -32.51 52.71
CA VAL A 127 -1.49 -33.53 52.93
C VAL A 127 -0.84 -34.74 53.65
N PRO A 128 -1.26 -35.05 54.90
CA PRO A 128 -0.76 -36.22 55.65
C PRO A 128 -1.19 -37.56 55.06
#